data_AF-A0A6C0MY57-F1
#
_entry.id   AF-A0A6C0MY57-F1
#
_cell.length_a   1.000
_cell.length_b   1.000
_cell.length_c   1.000
_cell.angle_alpha   90.00
_cell.angle_beta   90.00
_cell.angle_gamma   90.00
#
_symmetry.space_group_name_H-M   'P 1'
#
loop_
_entity.id
_entity.type
_entity.pdbx_description
1 polymer ?
#
loop_
_entity_poly.entity_id
_entity_poly.type
_entity_poly.pdbx_seq_one_letter_code
_entity_poly.pdbx_strand_id
1 'polypeptide(L)'
;MSEEEAKNSGRNIKVKQKNISDWFTYKRTNEDFAAFKVLIDEDSDQVVGAHLISNEADELINHFATAIRFGISTKELKQMIFAYPTAASDIAHML
;
A
#
# COMPACT_ATOMS: atom_id res chain seq x y z
N MET A 1 9.39 -6.88 -1.68
CA MET A 1 9.30 -8.29 -2.14
C MET A 1 8.19 -8.41 -3.15
N SER A 2 8.34 -9.30 -4.13
CA SER A 2 7.24 -9.78 -4.97
C SER A 2 6.33 -10.72 -4.17
N GLU A 3 5.15 -11.03 -4.71
CA GLU A 3 4.24 -12.00 -4.07
C GLU A 3 4.82 -13.42 -4.09
N GLU A 4 5.55 -13.79 -5.15
CA GLU A 4 6.21 -15.09 -5.25
C GLU A 4 7.30 -15.24 -4.19
N GLU A 5 8.16 -14.23 -4.03
CA GLU A 5 9.17 -14.19 -2.96
C GLU A 5 8.53 -14.28 -1.58
N ALA A 6 7.41 -13.59 -1.37
CA ALA A 6 6.70 -13.59 -0.09
C ALA A 6 6.12 -14.98 0.23
N LYS A 7 5.51 -15.66 -0.75
CA LYS A 7 5.02 -17.05 -0.59
C LYS A 7 6.15 -18.04 -0.29
N ASN A 8 7.30 -17.88 -0.95
CA ASN A 8 8.45 -18.75 -0.77
C ASN A 8 9.25 -18.46 0.51
N SER A 9 8.98 -17.35 1.20
CA SER A 9 9.70 -16.95 2.41
C SER A 9 9.30 -17.73 3.67
N GLY A 10 8.21 -18.49 3.63
CA GLY A 10 7.66 -19.19 4.80
C GLY A 10 6.98 -18.29 5.84
N ARG A 11 6.82 -16.99 5.53
CA ARG A 11 6.11 -16.02 6.39
C ARG A 11 4.59 -16.17 6.27
N ASN A 12 3.87 -15.76 7.30
CA ASN A 12 2.42 -15.67 7.30
C ASN A 12 1.94 -14.42 6.54
N ILE A 13 1.83 -14.52 5.22
CA ILE A 13 1.57 -13.36 4.35
C ILE A 13 0.09 -13.18 4.05
N LYS A 14 -0.43 -12.01 4.40
CA LYS A 14 -1.69 -11.46 3.90
C LYS A 14 -1.46 -10.60 2.66
N VAL A 15 -2.23 -10.86 1.62
CA VAL A 15 -2.24 -10.06 0.38
C VAL A 15 -3.49 -9.17 0.38
N LYS A 16 -3.30 -7.86 0.33
CA LYS A 16 -4.37 -6.90 0.06
C LYS A 16 -4.17 -6.30 -1.33
N GLN A 17 -5.18 -6.43 -2.18
CA GLN A 17 -5.13 -5.88 -3.53
C GLN A 17 -6.51 -5.41 -3.98
N LYS A 18 -6.56 -4.36 -4.80
CA LYS A 18 -7.82 -3.85 -5.36
C LYS A 18 -7.57 -2.99 -6.59
N ASN A 19 -8.53 -2.97 -7.52
CA ASN A 19 -8.69 -1.86 -8.47
C ASN A 19 -9.31 -0.67 -7.70
N ILE A 20 -8.68 0.50 -7.83
CA ILE A 20 -9.03 1.71 -7.11
C ILE A 20 -9.31 2.89 -8.06
N SER A 21 -9.49 2.66 -9.36
CA SER A 21 -9.83 3.72 -10.33
C SER A 21 -11.09 4.50 -9.91
N ASP A 22 -12.02 3.85 -9.20
CA ASP A 22 -13.25 4.48 -8.69
C ASP A 22 -13.06 5.29 -7.40
N TRP A 23 -11.89 5.23 -6.74
CA TRP A 23 -11.61 6.04 -5.55
C TRP A 23 -11.50 7.51 -5.92
N PHE A 24 -11.94 8.38 -5.00
CA PHE A 24 -12.04 9.82 -5.26
C PHE A 24 -10.73 10.43 -5.76
N THR A 25 -9.59 9.99 -5.21
CA THR A 25 -8.24 10.41 -5.60
C THR A 25 -7.99 10.30 -7.10
N TYR A 26 -8.35 9.17 -7.71
CA TYR A 26 -8.09 8.85 -9.12
C TYR A 26 -9.27 9.25 -10.02
N LYS A 27 -10.49 9.11 -9.50
CA LYS A 27 -11.70 9.51 -10.21
C LYS A 27 -11.73 11.01 -10.51
N ARG A 28 -11.26 11.87 -9.58
CA ARG A 28 -11.26 13.33 -9.77
C ARG A 28 -10.28 13.80 -10.85
N THR A 29 -9.25 13.02 -11.14
CA THR A 29 -8.22 13.33 -12.16
C THR A 29 -8.50 12.62 -13.48
N ASN A 30 -9.63 11.91 -13.60
CA ASN A 30 -9.99 11.09 -14.75
C ASN A 30 -8.90 10.07 -15.09
N GLU A 31 -8.37 9.41 -14.06
CA GLU A 31 -7.38 8.37 -14.22
C GLU A 31 -8.05 7.00 -14.33
N ASP A 32 -8.01 6.43 -15.53
CA ASP A 32 -8.75 5.20 -15.85
C ASP A 32 -8.19 3.94 -15.16
N PHE A 33 -6.89 3.94 -14.83
CA PHE A 33 -6.19 2.77 -14.32
C PHE A 33 -5.45 3.08 -13.02
N ALA A 34 -6.04 2.68 -11.90
CA ALA A 34 -5.36 2.66 -10.63
C ALA A 34 -5.60 1.33 -9.89
N ALA A 35 -4.54 0.77 -9.30
CA ALA A 35 -4.59 -0.46 -8.52
C ALA A 35 -3.44 -0.53 -7.51
N PHE A 36 -3.62 -1.34 -6.47
CA PHE A 36 -2.56 -1.63 -5.52
C PHE A 36 -2.50 -3.13 -5.19
N LYS A 37 -1.33 -3.54 -4.69
CA LYS A 37 -1.10 -4.80 -3.99
C LYS A 37 -0.10 -4.58 -2.86
N VAL A 38 -0.54 -4.73 -1.61
CA VAL A 38 0.29 -4.68 -0.40
C VAL A 38 0.37 -6.08 0.21
N LEU A 39 1.59 -6.49 0.56
CA LEU A 39 1.91 -7.75 1.21
C LEU A 39 2.27 -7.45 2.67
N ILE A 40 1.51 -8.03 3.60
CA ILE A 40 1.64 -7.80 5.03
C ILE A 40 2.01 -9.13 5.68
N ASP A 41 3.06 -9.15 6.48
CA ASP A 41 3.36 -10.26 7.37
C ASP A 41 2.47 -10.14 8.62
N GLU A 42 1.54 -11.07 8.80
CA GLU A 42 0.55 -11.04 9.88
C GLU A 42 1.18 -11.30 11.26
N ASP A 43 2.33 -11.97 11.33
CA ASP A 43 2.98 -12.28 12.60
C ASP A 43 3.71 -11.05 13.17
N SER A 44 4.28 -10.21 12.29
CA SER A 44 5.00 -8.99 12.68
C SER A 44 4.20 -7.69 12.52
N ASP A 45 2.99 -7.77 11.93
CA ASP A 45 2.17 -6.61 11.53
C ASP A 45 2.93 -5.61 10.65
N GLN A 46 3.81 -6.09 9.77
CA GLN A 46 4.63 -5.22 8.91
C GLN A 46 4.34 -5.42 7.43
N VAL A 47 4.42 -4.32 6.68
CA VAL A 47 4.45 -4.40 5.22
C VAL A 47 5.81 -5.00 4.80
N VAL A 48 5.78 -5.99 3.92
CA VAL A 48 7.00 -6.64 3.36
C VAL A 48 7.11 -6.47 1.84
N GLY A 49 6.06 -5.96 1.20
CA GLY A 49 6.05 -5.58 -0.21
C GLY A 49 4.86 -4.71 -0.57
N ALA A 50 5.05 -3.82 -1.54
CA ALA A 50 4.00 -2.97 -2.08
C ALA A 50 4.20 -2.82 -3.59
N HIS A 51 3.12 -2.86 -4.35
CA HIS A 51 3.09 -2.70 -5.80
C HIS A 51 1.92 -1.77 -6.11
N LEU A 52 2.17 -0.74 -6.90
CA LEU A 52 1.21 0.32 -7.17
C LEU A 52 1.15 0.55 -8.68
N ILE A 53 -0.06 0.82 -9.17
CA ILE A 53 -0.33 1.27 -10.53
C ILE A 53 -1.19 2.52 -10.36
N SER A 54 -0.63 3.67 -10.69
CA SER A 54 -1.32 4.96 -10.82
C SER A 54 -0.33 6.03 -11.28
N ASN A 55 -0.79 7.21 -11.68
CA ASN A 55 0.05 8.37 -11.94
C ASN A 55 0.80 8.85 -10.70
N GLU A 56 0.24 8.60 -9.51
CA GLU A 56 0.83 8.96 -8.20
C GLU A 56 1.72 7.86 -7.60
N ALA A 57 1.98 6.77 -8.35
CA ALA A 57 2.65 5.58 -7.80
C ALA A 57 4.12 5.84 -7.42
N ASP A 58 4.79 6.74 -8.13
CA ASP A 58 6.18 7.14 -7.90
C ASP A 58 6.39 7.88 -6.57
N GLU A 59 5.41 8.69 -6.16
CA GLU A 59 5.40 9.37 -4.87
C GLU A 59 4.91 8.42 -3.77
N LEU A 60 3.75 7.80 -3.96
CA LEU A 60 3.08 6.98 -2.94
C LEU A 60 3.94 5.78 -2.49
N ILE A 61 4.74 5.19 -3.39
CA ILE A 61 5.61 4.07 -3.05
C ILE A 61 6.65 4.43 -1.97
N ASN A 62 7.04 5.71 -1.85
CA ASN A 62 8.01 6.15 -0.84
C ASN A 62 7.47 6.00 0.58
N HIS A 63 6.16 6.12 0.79
CA HIS A 63 5.54 5.87 2.09
C HIS A 63 5.66 4.39 2.50
N PHE A 64 5.40 3.47 1.57
CA PHE A 64 5.58 2.04 1.81
C PHE A 64 7.06 1.68 1.99
N ALA A 65 7.96 2.26 1.18
CA ALA A 65 9.40 2.05 1.30
C ALA A 65 9.92 2.52 2.67
N THR A 66 9.42 3.66 3.16
CA THR A 66 9.72 4.20 4.49
C THR A 66 9.22 3.26 5.58
N ALA A 67 7.97 2.81 5.49
CA ALA A 67 7.39 1.87 6.46
C ALA A 67 8.18 0.55 6.53
N ILE A 68 8.55 -0.02 5.38
CA ILE A 68 9.38 -1.22 5.29
C ILE A 68 10.77 -0.97 5.89
N ARG A 69 11.43 0.13 5.51
CA ARG A 69 12.80 0.45 5.94
C ARG A 69 12.90 0.59 7.46
N PHE A 70 11.90 1.21 8.08
CA PHE A 70 11.90 1.51 9.51
C PHE A 70 11.07 0.52 10.34
N GLY A 71 10.50 -0.51 9.72
CA GLY A 71 9.70 -1.52 10.42
C GLY A 71 8.44 -0.96 11.08
N ILE A 72 7.81 0.05 10.47
CA ILE A 72 6.57 0.64 10.96
C ILE A 72 5.44 -0.38 10.80
N SER A 73 4.68 -0.61 11.86
CA SER A 73 3.55 -1.54 11.82
C SER A 73 2.38 -1.00 10.99
N THR A 74 1.52 -1.88 10.46
CA THR A 74 0.33 -1.43 9.73
C THR A 74 -0.62 -0.64 10.62
N LYS A 75 -0.69 -1.00 11.91
CA LYS A 75 -1.47 -0.25 12.91
C LYS A 75 -0.96 1.17 13.11
N GLU A 76 0.35 1.37 13.25
CA GLU A 76 0.95 2.70 13.37
C GLU A 76 0.75 3.52 12.08
N LEU A 77 0.95 2.90 10.92
CA LEU A 77 0.77 3.56 9.63
C LEU A 77 -0.68 4.02 9.42
N LYS A 78 -1.67 3.25 9.89
CA LYS A 78 -3.10 3.63 9.88
C LYS A 78 -3.45 4.77 10.84
N GLN A 79 -2.65 5.00 11.88
CA GLN A 79 -2.87 6.10 12.83
C GLN A 79 -2.37 7.45 12.30
N MET A 80 -1.57 7.44 11.23
CA MET A 80 -1.08 8.66 10.60
C MET A 80 -2.25 9.43 9.95
N ILE A 81 -2.33 10.73 10.22
CA ILE A 81 -3.29 11.64 9.60
C ILE A 81 -2.68 12.19 8.31
N PHE A 82 -3.02 11.57 7.18
CA PHE A 82 -2.69 12.09 5.86
C PHE A 82 -3.65 13.20 5.45
N ALA A 83 -3.13 14.21 4.73
CA ALA A 83 -3.97 15.24 4.14
C ALA A 83 -4.91 14.63 3.08
N TYR A 84 -6.17 15.03 3.08
CA TYR A 84 -7.17 14.59 2.10
C TYR A 84 -7.51 15.73 1.14
N PRO A 85 -7.65 15.50 -0.19
CA PRO A 85 -7.57 14.23 -0.91
C PRO A 85 -6.20 13.98 -1.58
N THR A 86 -5.33 13.19 -0.94
CA THR A 86 -4.03 12.76 -1.50
C THR A 86 -3.98 11.26 -1.71
N ALA A 87 -3.12 10.76 -2.60
CA ALA A 87 -2.89 9.32 -2.74
C ALA A 87 -2.41 8.68 -1.43
N ALA A 88 -1.63 9.40 -0.62
CA ALA A 88 -1.21 8.95 0.70
C ALA A 88 -2.39 8.77 1.68
N SER A 89 -3.46 9.57 1.57
CA SER A 89 -4.66 9.39 2.41
C SER A 89 -5.42 8.08 2.15
N ASP A 90 -5.17 7.44 1.02
CA ASP A 90 -5.75 6.14 0.69
C ASP A 90 -5.03 4.96 1.38
N ILE A 91 -3.82 5.17 1.93
CA ILE A 91 -3.01 4.12 2.58
C ILE A 91 -3.78 3.40 3.68
N ALA A 92 -4.54 4.12 4.52
CA ALA A 92 -5.31 3.51 5.59
C ALA A 92 -6.37 2.51 5.08
N HIS A 93 -6.89 2.73 3.87
CA HIS A 93 -7.82 1.84 3.20
C HIS A 93 -7.13 0.69 2.44
N MET A 94 -5.87 0.86 2.07
CA MET A 94 -5.04 -0.18 1.43
C MET A 94 -4.56 -1.25 2.43
N LEU A 95 -4.38 -0.87 3.70
CA LEU A 95 -3.83 -1.69 4.79
C LEU A 95 -4.89 -2.44 5.58
#